data_AF-A0A932MM63-F1
#
_entry.id   AF-A0A932MM63-F1
#
_cell.length_a   1.000
_cell.length_b   1.000
_cell.length_c   1.000
_cell.angle_alpha   90.00
_cell.angle_beta   90.00
_cell.angle_gamma   90.00
#
_symmetry.space_group_name_H-M   'P 1'
#
loop_
_entity.id
_entity.type
_entity.pdbx_description
1 polymer ?
#
loop_
_entity_poly.entity_id
_entity_poly.type
_entity_poly.pdbx_seq_one_letter_code
_entity_poly.pdbx_strand_id
1 'polypeptide(L)'
;MNGQDTRDLRLERETLFVRKVAFENRTFAGLTPELRTVIQKLQRNLRFFRNMREDEALLFLRFSRSKTFDEGETLTCPAEGGDCLCLLVTGEIIFQANGGKAFQIEPGVVFGTISLARGATARAGKNALIFYIDRDILRRNMPSLTAKYDMCPFGIRSKEGGHLCFDPAAGKFFQPQPELLRSFCKWENGFQPCPHYRSFKQANKPA
;
A
#
# COMPACT_ATOMS: atom_id res chain seq x y z
N MET A 1 -3.33 -29.87 6.39
CA MET A 1 -3.92 -28.51 6.25
C MET A 1 -3.20 -27.59 7.22
N ASN A 2 -2.61 -26.52 6.68
CA ASN A 2 -1.45 -25.81 7.23
C ASN A 2 -1.84 -24.68 8.21
N GLY A 3 -1.12 -24.56 9.33
CA GLY A 3 -1.33 -23.54 10.36
C GLY A 3 -1.08 -22.07 9.95
N GLN A 4 -0.85 -21.79 8.67
CA GLN A 4 -0.81 -20.42 8.12
C GLN A 4 -2.22 -19.89 7.86
N ASP A 5 -3.12 -20.75 7.38
CA ASP A 5 -4.49 -20.39 7.00
C ASP A 5 -5.31 -19.91 8.21
N THR A 6 -5.11 -20.56 9.37
CA THR A 6 -5.77 -20.18 10.62
C THR A 6 -5.24 -18.87 11.22
N ARG A 7 -4.00 -18.48 10.93
CA ARG A 7 -3.42 -17.20 11.40
C ARG A 7 -3.96 -16.02 10.59
N ASP A 8 -4.09 -16.19 9.28
CA ASP A 8 -4.61 -15.15 8.39
C ASP A 8 -6.09 -14.87 8.67
N LEU A 9 -6.91 -15.92 8.81
CA LEU A 9 -8.33 -15.77 9.19
C LEU A 9 -8.51 -15.09 10.56
N ARG A 10 -7.61 -15.35 11.51
CA ARG A 10 -7.65 -14.70 12.83
C ARG A 10 -7.28 -13.21 12.72
N LEU A 11 -6.23 -12.88 11.97
CA LEU A 11 -5.82 -11.49 11.77
C LEU A 11 -6.91 -10.70 11.04
N GLU A 12 -7.54 -11.29 10.01
CA GLU A 12 -8.63 -10.68 9.28
C GLU A 12 -9.81 -10.30 10.21
N ARG A 13 -10.29 -11.27 11.01
CA ARG A 13 -11.38 -11.04 11.97
C ARG A 13 -11.03 -9.97 13.01
N GLU A 14 -9.82 -10.04 13.58
CA GLU A 14 -9.36 -9.07 14.57
C GLU A 14 -9.24 -7.66 13.98
N THR A 15 -8.80 -7.55 12.72
CA THR A 15 -8.60 -6.25 12.06
C THR A 15 -9.94 -5.64 11.60
N LEU A 16 -10.88 -6.45 11.10
CA LEU A 16 -12.23 -5.99 10.76
C LEU A 16 -13.00 -5.54 12.01
N PHE A 17 -12.89 -6.29 13.12
CA PHE A 17 -13.46 -5.90 14.40
C PHE A 17 -12.95 -4.53 14.84
N VAL A 18 -11.65 -4.30 14.75
CA VAL A 18 -11.07 -3.01 15.16
C VAL A 18 -11.46 -1.87 14.27
N ARG A 19 -11.57 -2.08 12.96
CA ARG A 19 -12.06 -1.03 12.07
C ARG A 19 -13.48 -0.62 12.45
N LYS A 20 -14.35 -1.59 12.78
CA LYS A 20 -15.70 -1.32 13.28
C LYS A 20 -15.65 -0.48 14.57
N VAL A 21 -14.86 -0.90 15.55
CA VAL A 21 -14.70 -0.18 16.83
C VAL A 21 -14.10 1.22 16.65
N ALA A 22 -13.09 1.38 15.78
CA ALA A 22 -12.45 2.65 15.49
C ALA A 22 -13.37 3.63 14.74
N PHE A 23 -14.29 3.11 13.92
CA PHE A 23 -15.28 3.90 13.21
C PHE A 23 -16.44 4.35 14.13
N GLU A 24 -16.88 3.48 15.04
CA GLU A 24 -17.97 3.75 15.97
C GLU A 24 -17.56 4.71 17.11
N ASN A 25 -16.28 4.70 17.52
CA ASN A 25 -15.75 5.66 18.48
C ASN A 25 -15.51 7.03 17.82
N ARG A 26 -16.57 7.84 17.76
CA ARG A 26 -16.53 9.20 17.15
C ARG A 26 -15.59 10.16 17.91
N THR A 27 -15.40 9.95 19.20
CA THR A 27 -14.59 10.78 20.10
C THR A 27 -13.19 10.18 20.30
N PHE A 28 -12.14 11.01 20.30
CA PHE A 28 -10.78 10.62 20.70
C PHE A 28 -10.66 10.38 22.22
N ALA A 29 -11.73 9.91 22.87
CA ALA A 29 -11.79 9.70 24.31
C ALA A 29 -11.07 8.38 24.66
N GLY A 30 -9.74 8.37 24.46
CA GLY A 30 -8.85 7.28 24.83
C GLY A 30 -8.90 6.07 23.90
N LEU A 31 -7.73 5.43 23.74
CA LEU A 31 -7.63 4.09 23.16
C LEU A 31 -8.20 3.08 24.17
N THR A 32 -9.25 2.35 23.79
CA THR A 32 -9.71 1.23 24.64
C THR A 32 -8.59 0.17 24.72
N PRO A 33 -8.50 -0.60 25.83
CA PRO A 33 -7.51 -1.66 25.97
C PRO A 33 -7.53 -2.68 24.82
N GLU A 34 -8.71 -3.00 24.30
CA GLU A 34 -8.91 -3.94 23.18
C GLU A 34 -8.30 -3.37 21.89
N LEU A 35 -8.57 -2.10 21.61
CA LEU A 35 -8.06 -1.40 20.44
C LEU A 35 -6.53 -1.26 20.49
N ARG A 36 -5.99 -0.91 21.66
CA ARG A 36 -4.53 -0.88 21.89
C ARG A 36 -3.90 -2.25 21.62
N THR A 37 -4.51 -3.32 22.13
CA THR A 37 -4.00 -4.69 21.94
C THR A 37 -3.89 -5.05 20.46
N VAL A 38 -4.88 -4.67 19.65
CA VAL A 38 -4.84 -4.94 18.21
C VAL A 38 -3.85 -4.04 17.48
N ILE A 39 -3.77 -2.75 17.82
CA ILE A 39 -2.74 -1.87 17.24
C ILE A 39 -1.34 -2.45 17.50
N GLN A 40 -1.08 -2.94 18.71
CA GLN A 40 0.18 -3.60 19.04
C GLN A 40 0.40 -4.88 18.23
N LYS A 41 -0.65 -5.67 17.97
CA LYS A 41 -0.56 -6.82 17.05
C LYS A 41 -0.23 -6.38 15.62
N LEU A 42 -0.87 -5.32 15.11
CA LEU A 42 -0.59 -4.77 13.78
C LEU A 42 0.86 -4.27 13.68
N GLN A 43 1.34 -3.54 14.70
CA GLN A 43 2.72 -3.06 14.78
C GLN A 43 3.75 -4.21 14.79
N ARG A 44 3.40 -5.35 15.42
CA ARG A 44 4.26 -6.56 15.47
C ARG A 44 4.26 -7.33 14.14
N ASN A 45 3.10 -7.45 13.51
CA ASN A 45 2.91 -8.34 12.36
C ASN A 45 3.09 -7.65 11.01
N LEU A 46 2.78 -6.36 10.92
CA LEU A 46 2.78 -5.59 9.67
C LEU A 46 3.81 -4.48 9.74
N ARG A 47 4.80 -4.55 8.85
CA ARG A 47 5.91 -3.60 8.78
C ARG A 47 5.46 -2.14 8.60
N PHE A 48 4.33 -1.93 7.92
CA PHE A 48 3.72 -0.62 7.76
C PHE A 48 3.46 0.07 9.09
N PHE A 49 2.95 -0.66 10.09
CA PHE A 49 2.58 -0.09 11.39
C PHE A 49 3.76 -0.01 12.36
N ARG A 50 4.85 -0.76 12.16
CA ARG A 50 5.95 -0.91 13.13
C ARG A 50 6.53 0.40 13.67
N ASN A 51 6.56 1.44 12.83
CA ASN A 51 7.11 2.76 13.18
C ASN A 51 6.03 3.84 13.34
N MET A 52 4.77 3.44 13.52
CA MET A 52 3.67 4.36 13.82
C MET A 52 3.44 4.40 15.32
N ARG A 53 3.18 5.60 15.84
CA ARG A 53 2.63 5.75 17.19
C ARG A 53 1.21 5.16 17.24
N GLU A 54 0.71 4.83 18.43
CA GLU A 54 -0.63 4.22 18.58
C GLU A 54 -1.75 5.13 18.04
N ASP A 55 -1.63 6.45 18.25
CA ASP A 55 -2.54 7.46 17.72
C ASP A 55 -2.50 7.54 16.19
N GLU A 56 -1.30 7.48 15.58
CA GLU A 56 -1.14 7.44 14.13
C GLU A 56 -1.75 6.17 13.53
N ALA A 57 -1.50 5.00 14.12
CA ALA A 57 -2.09 3.74 13.68
C ALA A 57 -3.62 3.77 13.79
N LEU A 58 -4.16 4.33 14.88
CA LEU A 58 -5.59 4.51 15.05
C LEU A 58 -6.20 5.43 13.99
N LEU A 59 -5.57 6.58 13.72
CA LEU A 59 -5.99 7.51 12.67
C LEU A 59 -6.03 6.81 11.31
N PHE A 60 -4.99 6.04 10.97
CA PHE A 60 -4.96 5.28 9.71
C PHE A 60 -6.17 4.34 9.62
N LEU A 61 -6.39 3.52 10.66
CA LEU A 61 -7.48 2.56 10.69
C LEU A 61 -8.85 3.24 10.57
N ARG A 62 -9.04 4.37 11.25
CA ARG A 62 -10.28 5.15 11.21
C ARG A 62 -10.60 5.68 9.83
N PHE A 63 -9.61 6.22 9.12
CA PHE A 63 -9.81 6.81 7.79
C PHE A 63 -9.73 5.80 6.65
N SER A 64 -9.16 4.62 6.91
CA SER A 64 -9.09 3.55 5.93
C SER A 64 -10.47 2.93 5.65
N ARG A 65 -10.67 2.58 4.39
CA ARG A 65 -11.67 1.63 3.93
C ARG A 65 -11.05 0.24 3.82
N SER A 66 -11.89 -0.80 3.83
CA SER A 66 -11.44 -2.17 3.60
C SER A 66 -12.24 -2.81 2.49
N LYS A 67 -11.60 -3.71 1.75
CA LYS A 67 -12.24 -4.56 0.75
C LYS A 67 -11.58 -5.94 0.80
N THR A 68 -12.41 -6.97 0.80
CA THR A 68 -11.99 -8.37 0.62
C THR A 68 -12.06 -8.71 -0.86
N PHE A 69 -11.17 -9.58 -1.30
CA PHE A 69 -11.14 -10.11 -2.66
C PHE A 69 -11.02 -11.62 -2.59
N ASP A 70 -11.83 -12.31 -3.39
CA ASP A 70 -11.73 -13.77 -3.53
C ASP A 70 -10.55 -14.15 -4.42
N GLU A 71 -10.02 -15.37 -4.27
CA GLU A 71 -8.96 -15.89 -5.14
C GLU A 71 -9.33 -15.75 -6.63
N GLY A 72 -8.42 -15.18 -7.42
CA GLY A 72 -8.60 -14.88 -8.83
C GLY A 72 -9.33 -13.56 -9.12
N GLU A 73 -9.98 -12.93 -8.13
CA GLU A 73 -10.70 -11.68 -8.33
C GLU A 73 -9.75 -10.55 -8.73
N THR A 74 -10.14 -9.78 -9.75
CA THR A 74 -9.37 -8.63 -10.20
C THR A 74 -9.58 -7.45 -9.26
N LEU A 75 -8.48 -6.81 -8.86
CA LEU A 75 -8.50 -5.63 -8.00
C LEU A 75 -9.03 -4.43 -8.78
N THR A 76 -10.33 -4.23 -8.71
CA THR A 76 -11.01 -3.00 -9.11
C THR A 76 -11.02 -2.09 -7.89
N CYS A 77 -10.14 -1.08 -7.87
CA CYS A 77 -10.11 -0.14 -6.77
C CYS A 77 -11.27 0.85 -6.91
N PRO A 78 -12.15 1.01 -5.91
CA PRO A 78 -13.38 1.78 -6.02
C PRO A 78 -13.20 3.30 -5.99
N ALA A 79 -11.96 3.80 -5.89
CA ALA A 79 -11.71 5.22 -6.07
C ALA A 79 -11.84 5.54 -7.57
N GLU A 80 -13.05 5.93 -7.99
CA GLU A 80 -13.31 6.61 -9.25
C GLU A 80 -12.36 7.82 -9.35
N GLY A 81 -11.17 7.64 -9.93
CA GLY A 81 -10.12 8.68 -9.98
C GLY A 81 -8.71 8.23 -9.57
N GLY A 82 -8.52 7.05 -8.97
CA GLY A 82 -7.24 6.32 -9.02
C GLY A 82 -6.06 6.83 -8.17
N ASP A 83 -6.30 7.50 -7.03
CA ASP A 83 -5.20 7.93 -6.15
C ASP A 83 -5.47 7.63 -4.67
N CYS A 84 -5.18 6.39 -4.26
CA CYS A 84 -5.29 5.92 -2.88
C CYS A 84 -4.08 5.06 -2.48
N LEU A 85 -3.78 5.06 -1.19
CA LEU A 85 -2.76 4.24 -0.58
C LEU A 85 -3.40 2.91 -0.13
N CYS A 86 -2.95 1.80 -0.69
CA CYS A 86 -3.41 0.46 -0.35
C CYS A 86 -2.38 -0.26 0.53
N LEU A 87 -2.86 -1.03 1.50
CA LEU A 87 -2.10 -1.92 2.36
C LEU A 87 -2.71 -3.32 2.25
N LEU A 88 -1.90 -4.30 1.85
CA LEU A 88 -2.29 -5.70 1.93
C LEU A 88 -2.20 -6.18 3.38
N VAL A 89 -3.33 -6.60 3.96
CA VAL A 89 -3.42 -7.03 5.37
C VAL A 89 -3.26 -8.55 5.49
N THR A 90 -3.91 -9.30 4.61
CA THR A 90 -3.84 -10.78 4.52
C THR A 90 -3.93 -11.21 3.06
N GLY A 91 -3.56 -12.46 2.77
CA GLY A 91 -3.65 -13.03 1.43
C GLY A 91 -2.47 -12.67 0.54
N GLU A 92 -2.74 -12.65 -0.76
CA GLU A 92 -1.71 -12.53 -1.80
C GLU A 92 -2.25 -11.74 -2.98
N ILE A 93 -1.49 -10.76 -3.48
CA ILE A 93 -1.85 -10.02 -4.70
C ILE A 93 -0.76 -10.24 -5.75
N ILE A 94 -1.20 -10.59 -6.96
CA ILE A 94 -0.37 -10.79 -8.13
C ILE A 94 -0.59 -9.61 -9.08
N PHE A 95 0.46 -8.82 -9.28
CA PHE A 95 0.53 -7.77 -10.30
C PHE A 95 1.08 -8.34 -11.60
N GLN A 96 0.45 -7.98 -12.71
CA GLN A 96 0.93 -8.35 -14.04
C GLN A 96 0.93 -7.12 -14.93
N ALA A 97 2.12 -6.75 -15.41
CA ALA A 97 2.27 -5.72 -16.40
C ALA A 97 2.13 -6.30 -17.81
N ASN A 98 1.63 -5.52 -18.79
CA ASN A 98 1.46 -5.97 -20.17
C ASN A 98 2.75 -6.58 -20.75
N GLY A 99 2.73 -7.89 -21.02
CA GLY A 99 3.88 -8.64 -21.56
C GLY A 99 5.05 -8.82 -20.58
N GLY A 100 4.90 -8.42 -19.32
CA GLY A 100 5.90 -8.55 -18.26
C GLY A 100 5.69 -9.80 -17.40
N LYS A 101 6.72 -10.13 -16.59
CA LYS A 101 6.59 -11.16 -15.55
C LYS A 101 5.61 -10.69 -14.47
N ALA A 102 4.81 -11.63 -13.99
CA ALA A 102 3.97 -11.39 -12.82
C ALA A 102 4.84 -11.18 -11.57
N PHE A 103 4.41 -10.27 -10.71
CA PHE A 103 5.04 -9.96 -9.44
C PHE A 103 4.04 -10.13 -8.31
N GLN A 104 4.45 -10.84 -7.25
CA GLN A 104 3.60 -11.16 -6.12
C GLN A 104 3.97 -10.28 -4.92
N ILE A 105 2.96 -9.78 -4.20
CA ILE A 105 3.15 -9.11 -2.91
C ILE A 105 2.52 -9.91 -1.76
N GLU A 106 3.18 -9.80 -0.62
CA GLU A 106 2.80 -10.44 0.65
C GLU A 106 2.12 -9.45 1.61
N PRO A 107 1.46 -9.95 2.66
CA PRO A 107 0.91 -9.12 3.73
C PRO A 107 1.92 -8.14 4.33
N GLY A 108 1.45 -6.93 4.62
CA GLY A 108 2.25 -5.81 5.14
C GLY A 108 2.89 -4.92 4.07
N VAL A 109 2.72 -5.25 2.79
CA VAL A 109 3.17 -4.43 1.67
C VAL A 109 2.16 -3.32 1.37
N VAL A 110 2.70 -2.11 1.15
CA VAL A 110 1.96 -0.93 0.73
C VAL A 110 2.16 -0.70 -0.76
N PHE A 111 1.10 -0.33 -1.47
CA PHE A 111 1.11 -0.03 -2.89
C PHE A 111 0.09 1.07 -3.24
N GLY A 112 0.34 1.81 -4.32
CA GLY A 112 -0.57 2.84 -4.82
C GLY A 112 -1.41 2.38 -6.03
N THR A 113 -2.61 2.94 -6.17
CA THR A 113 -3.53 2.62 -7.28
C THR A 113 -3.12 3.16 -8.64
N ILE A 114 -2.24 4.17 -8.70
CA ILE A 114 -1.75 4.73 -9.96
C ILE A 114 -1.03 3.69 -10.83
N SER A 115 -0.47 2.63 -10.23
CA SER A 115 0.12 1.51 -10.97
C SER A 115 -0.92 0.69 -11.75
N LEU A 116 -2.13 0.51 -11.23
CA LEU A 116 -3.22 -0.24 -11.86
C LEU A 116 -3.89 0.55 -13.00
N ALA A 117 -3.95 1.87 -12.87
CA ALA A 117 -4.59 2.74 -13.87
C ALA A 117 -3.82 2.84 -15.21
N ARG A 118 -2.59 2.30 -15.31
CA ARG A 118 -1.70 2.48 -16.47
C ARG A 118 -1.28 1.18 -17.16
N GLY A 119 -2.17 0.18 -17.18
CA GLY A 119 -1.98 -1.04 -17.96
C GLY A 119 -1.28 -2.19 -17.23
N ALA A 120 -1.15 -2.09 -15.90
CA ALA A 120 -0.90 -3.26 -15.06
C ALA A 120 -2.24 -3.76 -14.49
N THR A 121 -2.45 -5.07 -14.50
CA THR A 121 -3.55 -5.70 -13.78
C THR A 121 -3.06 -6.17 -12.42
N ALA A 122 -3.95 -6.18 -11.43
CA ALA A 122 -3.71 -6.91 -10.20
C ALA A 122 -4.89 -7.81 -9.90
N ARG A 123 -4.60 -9.00 -9.40
CA ARG A 123 -5.59 -9.97 -8.96
C ARG A 123 -5.18 -10.59 -7.64
N ALA A 124 -6.16 -11.04 -6.88
CA ALA A 124 -5.93 -11.86 -5.70
C ALA A 124 -5.34 -13.22 -6.13
N GLY A 125 -4.13 -13.54 -5.68
CA GLY A 125 -3.57 -14.88 -5.80
C GLY A 125 -4.15 -15.85 -4.76
N LYS A 126 -4.68 -15.30 -3.66
CA LYS A 126 -5.45 -15.96 -2.60
C LYS A 126 -6.44 -14.95 -2.02
N ASN A 127 -7.43 -15.42 -1.27
CA ASN A 127 -8.35 -14.56 -0.52
C ASN A 127 -7.57 -13.47 0.22
N ALA A 128 -7.87 -12.21 -0.08
CA ALA A 128 -7.06 -11.08 0.33
C ALA A 128 -7.91 -9.99 0.99
N LEU A 129 -7.42 -9.46 2.12
CA LEU A 129 -7.96 -8.25 2.74
C LEU A 129 -7.04 -7.07 2.45
N ILE A 130 -7.59 -6.02 1.84
CA ILE A 130 -6.86 -4.77 1.59
C ILE A 130 -7.51 -3.64 2.38
N PHE A 131 -6.66 -2.84 3.03
CA PHE A 131 -7.02 -1.52 3.52
C PHE A 131 -6.60 -0.45 2.53
N TYR A 132 -7.45 0.54 2.30
CA TYR A 132 -7.15 1.62 1.38
C TYR A 132 -7.64 2.96 1.93
N ILE A 133 -6.86 4.01 1.72
CA ILE A 133 -7.20 5.38 2.14
C ILE A 133 -6.99 6.34 0.98
N ASP A 134 -7.98 7.17 0.71
CA ASP A 134 -7.88 8.19 -0.34
C ASP A 134 -6.75 9.16 -0.03
N ARG A 135 -5.96 9.52 -1.06
CA ARG A 135 -4.77 10.36 -0.89
C ARG A 135 -5.11 11.71 -0.26
N ASP A 136 -6.25 12.30 -0.59
CA ASP A 136 -6.70 13.57 -0.02
C ASP A 136 -7.08 13.45 1.46
N ILE A 137 -7.59 12.30 1.89
CA ILE A 137 -7.87 12.04 3.30
C ILE A 137 -6.55 11.86 4.05
N LEU A 138 -5.63 11.07 3.49
CA LEU A 138 -4.29 10.86 4.03
C LEU A 138 -3.52 12.18 4.20
N ARG A 139 -3.53 13.03 3.17
CA ARG A 139 -2.86 14.35 3.17
C ARG A 139 -3.39 15.29 4.24
N ARG A 140 -4.72 15.39 4.35
CA ARG A 140 -5.36 16.32 5.28
C ARG A 140 -5.23 15.88 6.73
N ASN A 141 -5.35 14.58 7.01
CA ASN A 141 -5.47 14.08 8.37
C ASN A 141 -4.17 13.46 8.90
N MET A 142 -3.24 13.07 8.02
CA MET A 142 -2.03 12.34 8.37
C MET A 142 -0.83 12.82 7.53
N PRO A 143 -0.45 14.11 7.61
CA PRO A 143 0.64 14.67 6.80
C PRO A 143 1.99 13.98 7.07
N SER A 144 2.25 13.54 8.31
CA SER A 144 3.45 12.76 8.65
C SER A 144 3.51 11.43 7.88
N LEU A 145 2.36 10.75 7.75
CA LEU A 145 2.25 9.50 7.04
C LEU A 145 2.31 9.72 5.52
N THR A 146 1.72 10.81 5.05
CA THR A 146 1.89 11.26 3.66
C THR A 146 3.37 11.45 3.37
N ALA A 147 4.13 12.22 4.14
CA ALA A 147 5.56 12.43 3.90
C ALA A 147 6.36 11.11 3.87
N LYS A 148 5.98 10.12 4.68
CA LYS A 148 6.61 8.78 4.71
C LYS A 148 6.28 7.93 3.47
N TYR A 149 5.11 8.11 2.87
CA TYR A 149 4.56 7.20 1.85
C TYR A 149 4.07 7.87 0.55
N ASP A 150 4.22 9.19 0.37
CA ASP A 150 4.10 9.89 -0.93
C ASP A 150 5.25 9.50 -1.89
N MET A 151 6.07 8.54 -1.44
CA MET A 151 7.16 7.89 -2.14
C MET A 151 6.65 7.01 -3.28
N CYS A 152 6.68 7.61 -4.47
CA CYS A 152 6.55 6.96 -5.77
C CYS A 152 5.14 6.37 -6.03
N PRO A 153 4.30 7.04 -6.84
CA PRO A 153 3.00 6.50 -7.28
C PRO A 153 3.11 5.19 -8.08
N PHE A 154 4.33 4.71 -8.34
CA PHE A 154 4.67 3.49 -9.05
C PHE A 154 5.40 2.47 -8.17
N GLY A 155 5.65 2.79 -6.90
CA GLY A 155 6.49 2.03 -5.98
C GLY A 155 5.76 0.90 -5.25
N ILE A 156 6.21 -0.34 -5.40
CA ILE A 156 5.91 -1.46 -4.52
C ILE A 156 7.14 -1.71 -3.64
N ARG A 157 6.99 -1.74 -2.32
CA ARG A 157 8.07 -2.14 -1.41
C ARG A 157 7.99 -3.63 -1.13
N SER A 158 8.97 -4.41 -1.59
CA SER A 158 9.07 -5.82 -1.23
C SER A 158 9.56 -6.01 0.20
N LYS A 159 9.35 -7.22 0.73
CA LYS A 159 9.81 -7.65 2.06
C LYS A 159 11.33 -7.69 2.19
N GLU A 160 12.07 -7.75 1.09
CA GLU A 160 13.53 -7.72 1.09
C GLU A 160 14.10 -6.29 1.08
N GLY A 161 13.22 -5.27 1.14
CA GLY A 161 13.63 -3.86 1.07
C GLY A 161 13.87 -3.37 -0.35
N GLY A 162 13.63 -4.21 -1.36
CA GLY A 162 13.61 -3.80 -2.76
C GLY A 162 12.42 -2.89 -3.03
N HIS A 163 12.69 -1.71 -3.59
CA HIS A 163 11.65 -0.92 -4.24
C HIS A 163 11.46 -1.47 -5.65
N LEU A 164 10.22 -1.65 -6.09
CA LEU A 164 9.90 -1.89 -7.50
C LEU A 164 9.10 -0.71 -7.99
N CYS A 165 9.55 -0.08 -9.06
CA CYS A 165 8.84 0.99 -9.72
C CYS A 165 8.18 0.45 -10.99
N PHE A 166 6.93 0.80 -11.24
CA PHE A 166 6.29 0.59 -12.53
C PHE A 166 6.68 1.70 -13.51
N ASP A 167 7.28 1.33 -14.64
CA ASP A 167 7.42 2.24 -15.78
C ASP A 167 6.21 2.08 -16.71
N PRO A 168 5.28 3.06 -16.73
CA PRO A 168 4.13 3.01 -17.62
C PRO A 168 4.50 3.13 -19.11
N ALA A 169 5.67 3.70 -19.45
CA ALA A 169 6.10 3.80 -20.85
C ALA A 169 6.60 2.44 -21.36
N ALA A 170 7.35 1.71 -20.54
CA ALA A 170 7.83 0.37 -20.89
C ALA A 170 6.82 -0.74 -20.58
N GLY A 171 5.76 -0.46 -19.80
CA GLY A 171 4.81 -1.46 -19.31
C GLY A 171 5.50 -2.53 -18.45
N LYS A 172 6.49 -2.15 -17.64
CA LYS A 172 7.32 -3.10 -16.87
C LYS A 172 7.61 -2.59 -15.47
N PHE A 173 7.71 -3.51 -14.52
CA PHE A 173 8.31 -3.23 -13.22
C PHE A 173 9.83 -3.27 -13.33
N PHE A 174 10.51 -2.37 -12.64
CA PHE A 174 11.96 -2.33 -12.54
C PHE A 174 12.38 -2.04 -11.09
N GLN A 175 13.53 -2.54 -10.69
CA GLN A 175 14.14 -2.20 -9.42
C GLN A 175 15.00 -0.94 -9.66
N PRO A 176 14.66 0.23 -9.09
CA PRO A 176 15.47 1.42 -9.25
C PRO A 176 16.83 1.17 -8.56
N GLN A 177 17.91 1.66 -9.16
CA GLN A 177 19.22 1.58 -8.54
C GLN A 177 19.23 2.34 -7.21
N PRO A 178 19.94 1.85 -6.16
CA PRO A 178 19.97 2.47 -4.83
C PRO A 178 20.36 3.95 -4.82
N GLU A 179 21.21 4.35 -5.78
CA GLU A 179 21.65 5.74 -5.96
C GLU A 179 20.52 6.65 -6.42
N LEU A 180 19.64 6.14 -7.29
CA LEU A 180 18.48 6.87 -7.78
C LEU A 180 17.43 7.04 -6.67
N LEU A 181 17.29 6.07 -5.76
CA LEU A 181 16.39 6.16 -4.60
C LEU A 181 16.67 7.37 -3.71
N ARG A 182 17.93 7.80 -3.58
CA ARG A 182 18.29 8.97 -2.78
C ARG A 182 17.82 10.29 -3.42
N SER A 183 17.86 10.37 -4.75
CA SER A 183 17.31 11.50 -5.52
C SER A 183 15.78 11.51 -5.59
N PHE A 184 15.10 10.35 -5.47
CA PHE A 184 13.64 10.30 -5.37
C PHE A 184 13.11 10.92 -4.06
N CYS A 185 13.91 11.00 -2.99
CA CYS A 185 13.50 11.47 -1.67
C CYS A 185 13.66 12.99 -1.41
N LYS A 186 14.41 13.74 -2.23
CA LYS A 186 14.53 15.21 -2.05
C LYS A 186 13.37 15.91 -2.76
N TRP A 187 12.26 16.04 -2.05
CA TRP A 187 11.02 16.72 -2.49
C TRP A 187 10.84 18.00 -1.65
N GLU A 188 11.64 19.02 -1.95
CA GLU A 188 11.38 20.39 -1.48
C GLU A 188 10.84 21.18 -2.68
N ASN A 189 9.61 21.68 -2.57
CA ASN A 189 8.97 22.64 -3.48
C ASN A 189 8.30 22.10 -4.76
N GLY A 190 7.04 21.67 -4.60
CA GLY A 190 6.06 21.69 -5.70
C GLY A 190 6.09 20.49 -6.65
N PHE A 191 4.97 20.32 -7.36
CA PHE A 191 4.69 19.18 -8.23
C PHE A 191 5.57 19.23 -9.49
N GLN A 192 6.77 18.66 -9.45
CA GLN A 192 7.52 18.33 -10.66
C GLN A 192 7.56 16.81 -10.88
N PRO A 193 7.30 16.33 -12.12
CA PRO A 193 7.45 14.91 -12.44
C PRO A 193 8.91 14.49 -12.17
N CYS A 194 9.08 13.30 -11.61
CA CYS A 194 10.38 12.74 -11.23
C CYS A 194 11.47 13.06 -12.29
N PRO A 195 12.58 13.73 -11.91
CA PRO A 195 13.65 14.10 -12.85
C PRO A 195 14.18 12.89 -13.65
N HIS A 196 14.29 11.73 -13.00
CA HIS A 196 14.75 10.50 -13.62
C HIS A 196 13.71 9.81 -14.51
N TYR A 197 12.41 10.14 -14.42
CA TYR A 197 11.43 9.71 -15.43
C TYR A 197 11.71 10.38 -16.78
N ARG A 198 12.20 11.63 -16.80
CA ARG A 198 12.67 12.30 -18.03
C ARG A 198 13.97 11.68 -18.54
N SER A 199 14.95 11.45 -17.65
CA SER A 199 16.24 10.85 -18.03
C SER A 199 16.09 9.41 -18.53
N PHE A 200 15.23 8.59 -17.90
CA PHE A 200 14.95 7.22 -18.33
C PHE A 200 14.26 7.18 -19.70
N LYS A 201 13.33 8.12 -19.97
CA LYS A 201 12.75 8.30 -21.32
C LYS A 201 13.78 8.73 -22.36
N GLN A 202 14.76 9.56 -22.00
CA GLN A 202 15.82 9.98 -22.93
C GLN A 202 16.83 8.87 -23.22
N ALA A 203 17.18 8.06 -22.21
CA ALA A 203 18.12 6.95 -22.35
C ALA A 203 17.54 5.75 -23.13
N ASN A 204 16.21 5.58 -23.15
CA ASN A 204 15.53 4.47 -23.82
C ASN A 204 14.67 4.90 -25.02
N LYS A 205 14.94 6.07 -25.62
CA LYS A 205 14.35 6.39 -26.92
C LYS A 205 14.97 5.44 -27.96
N PRO A 206 14.16 4.67 -28.72
CA PRO A 206 14.70 3.99 -29.89
C PRO A 206 15.30 5.04 -30.84
N ALA A 207 16.45 4.70 -31.41
CA ALA A 207 17.20 5.56 -32.33
C ALA A 207 16.35 5.94 -33.56
#